data_AF-A0A9D6J466-F1
#
_entry.id   AF-A0A9D6J466-F1
#
_cell.length_a   1.000
_cell.length_b   1.000
_cell.length_c   1.000
_cell.angle_alpha   90.00
_cell.angle_beta   90.00
_cell.angle_gamma   90.00
#
_symmetry.space_group_name_H-M   'P 1'
#
loop_
_entity.id
_entity.type
_entity.pdbx_description
1 polymer ?
#
loop_
_entity_poly.entity_id
_entity_poly.type
_entity_poly.pdbx_seq_one_letter_code
_entity_poly.pdbx_strand_id
1 'polypeptide(L)'
;DVAWQIFKQFSIDLILSDWTHDLDGMGFLRRVRQDPESADPFVSVIVCTANTEYRHVCFARDVGMTEYLAKPVSAKTIYSRICAVIENQRPFIRAADFFGPDRRRHRDDLFGGIDRRQRAG
;
A
#
# COMPACT_ATOMS: atom_id res chain seq x y z
N ASP A 1 4.64 11.44 14.95
CA ASP A 1 4.84 10.57 16.14
C ASP A 1 3.58 9.97 16.73
N VAL A 2 2.48 10.71 16.95
CA VAL A 2 1.26 10.16 17.57
C VAL A 2 0.72 8.92 16.83
N ALA A 3 0.60 8.97 15.50
CA ALA A 3 0.12 7.83 14.71
C ALA A 3 1.00 6.57 14.88
N TRP A 4 2.32 6.74 15.03
CA TRP A 4 3.25 5.63 15.28
C TRP A 4 3.03 5.01 16.64
N GLN A 5 2.84 5.82 17.68
CA GLN A 5 2.57 5.30 19.02
C GLN A 5 1.24 4.52 19.08
N ILE A 6 0.19 5.05 18.45
CA ILE A 6 -1.10 4.34 18.33
C ILE A 6 -0.93 3.01 17.58
N PHE A 7 -0.22 3.03 16.44
CA PHE A 7 0.05 1.84 15.66
C PHE A 7 0.82 0.76 16.44
N LYS A 8 1.77 1.15 17.32
CA LYS A 8 2.48 0.20 18.19
C LYS A 8 1.63 -0.34 19.35
N GLN A 9 0.61 0.39 19.78
CA GLN A 9 -0.18 0.06 20.97
C GLN A 9 -1.43 -0.77 20.66
N PHE A 10 -2.02 -0.60 19.47
CA PHE A 10 -3.28 -1.24 19.09
C PHE A 10 -3.10 -2.16 17.89
N SER A 11 -3.88 -3.24 17.83
CA SER A 11 -4.00 -4.04 16.60
C SER A 11 -4.85 -3.27 15.59
N ILE A 12 -4.23 -2.78 14.52
CA ILE A 12 -4.91 -2.03 13.47
C ILE A 12 -5.01 -2.91 12.22
N ASP A 13 -6.24 -3.15 11.75
CA ASP A 13 -6.46 -3.94 10.52
C ASP A 13 -6.32 -3.10 9.23
N LEU A 14 -6.57 -1.80 9.33
CA LEU A 14 -6.56 -0.88 8.19
C LEU A 14 -6.13 0.54 8.61
N ILE A 15 -5.25 1.12 7.83
CA ILE A 15 -4.79 2.51 7.98
C ILE A 15 -5.30 3.34 6.80
N LEU A 16 -5.99 4.44 7.10
CA LEU A 16 -6.22 5.54 6.17
C LEU A 16 -5.16 6.61 6.44
N SER A 17 -4.19 6.73 5.54
CA SER A 17 -3.08 7.68 5.69
C SER A 17 -3.28 8.87 4.77
N ASP A 18 -3.35 10.07 5.33
CA ASP A 18 -3.40 11.29 4.52
C ASP A 18 -1.99 11.68 4.03
N TRP A 19 -1.88 12.07 2.76
CA TRP A 19 -0.65 12.59 2.20
C TRP A 19 -0.87 14.01 1.67
N THR A 20 -0.44 14.97 2.48
CA THR A 20 -0.46 16.41 2.21
C THR A 20 0.91 17.01 2.45
N HIS A 21 1.04 18.33 2.26
CA HIS A 21 2.27 19.05 2.61
C HIS A 21 2.51 19.09 4.13
N ASP A 22 1.44 19.12 4.93
CA ASP A 22 1.52 19.20 6.39
C ASP A 22 1.68 17.84 7.08
N LEU A 23 1.26 16.76 6.41
CA LEU A 23 1.29 15.41 6.98
C LEU A 23 2.17 14.47 6.14
N ASP A 24 3.24 14.01 6.76
CA ASP A 24 4.16 13.02 6.19
C ASP A 24 3.59 11.59 6.28
N GLY A 25 2.49 11.34 5.56
CA GLY A 25 1.90 10.01 5.45
C GLY A 25 2.86 8.98 4.83
N MET A 26 3.77 9.44 3.96
CA MET A 26 4.71 8.57 3.27
C MET A 26 5.88 8.13 4.16
N GLY A 27 6.42 9.03 4.98
CA GLY A 27 7.39 8.68 6.01
C GLY A 27 6.80 7.73 7.04
N PHE A 28 5.55 7.96 7.45
CA PHE A 28 4.84 7.01 8.32
C PHE A 28 4.66 5.63 7.67
N LEU A 29 4.19 5.56 6.42
CA LEU A 29 4.06 4.31 5.69
C LEU A 29 5.41 3.59 5.53
N ARG A 30 6.47 4.33 5.20
CA ARG A 30 7.83 3.76 5.10
C ARG A 30 8.24 3.15 6.44
N ARG A 31 7.96 3.84 7.55
CA ARG A 31 8.23 3.35 8.89
C ARG A 31 7.44 2.08 9.20
N VAL A 32 6.15 2.04 8.89
CA VAL A 32 5.31 0.83 9.01
C VAL A 32 5.91 -0.36 8.24
N ARG A 33 6.45 -0.15 7.05
CA ARG A 33 6.99 -1.25 6.22
C ARG A 33 8.41 -1.69 6.59
N GLN A 34 9.25 -0.78 7.11
CA GLN A 34 10.71 -0.99 7.21
C GLN A 34 11.26 -0.97 8.64
N ASP A 35 10.57 -0.34 9.60
CA ASP A 35 11.06 -0.22 10.98
C ASP A 35 11.00 -1.60 11.67
N PRO A 36 12.10 -2.08 12.29
CA PRO A 36 12.11 -3.33 13.06
C PRO A 36 11.12 -3.35 14.22
N GLU A 37 10.74 -2.18 14.75
CA GLU A 37 9.72 -2.04 15.79
C GLU A 37 8.28 -1.94 15.24
N SER A 38 8.08 -2.16 13.94
CA SER A 38 6.74 -2.18 13.35
C SER A 38 5.90 -3.31 13.94
N ALA A 39 4.73 -2.95 14.49
CA ALA A 39 3.83 -3.91 15.12
C ALA A 39 3.22 -4.88 14.10
N ASP A 40 2.86 -4.37 12.91
CA ASP A 40 2.40 -5.19 11.79
C ASP A 40 2.84 -4.57 10.44
N PRO A 41 3.95 -5.02 9.85
CA PRO A 41 4.39 -4.49 8.58
C PRO A 41 3.50 -4.93 7.41
N PHE A 42 2.54 -5.85 7.60
CA PHE A 42 1.59 -6.32 6.58
C PHE A 42 0.25 -5.56 6.59
N VAL A 43 0.02 -4.68 7.56
CA VAL A 43 -1.22 -3.90 7.69
C VAL A 43 -1.61 -3.23 6.37
N SER A 44 -2.90 -3.23 6.05
CA SER A 44 -3.36 -2.57 4.84
C SER A 44 -3.33 -1.06 4.99
N VAL A 45 -2.70 -0.36 4.04
CA VAL A 45 -2.61 1.11 4.06
C VAL A 45 -3.23 1.68 2.79
N ILE A 46 -4.30 2.46 2.96
CA ILE A 46 -4.91 3.24 1.90
C ILE A 46 -4.40 4.68 2.02
N VAL A 47 -3.69 5.15 1.00
CA VAL A 47 -3.21 6.53 0.96
C VAL A 47 -4.28 7.44 0.37
N CYS A 48 -4.67 8.48 1.11
CA CYS A 48 -5.64 9.49 0.74
C CYS A 48 -4.92 10.79 0.36
N THR A 49 -5.16 11.37 -0.83
CA THR A 49 -4.51 12.63 -1.22
C THR A 49 -5.18 13.32 -2.41
N ALA A 50 -4.92 14.62 -2.54
CA ALA A 50 -5.37 15.44 -3.68
C ALA A 50 -4.45 15.30 -4.92
N ASN A 51 -3.23 14.77 -4.75
CA ASN A 51 -2.20 14.76 -5.79
C ASN A 51 -2.22 13.46 -6.60
N THR A 52 -3.16 13.32 -7.52
CA THR A 52 -3.42 12.08 -8.29
C THR A 52 -2.48 11.84 -9.48
N GLU A 53 -1.46 12.67 -9.64
CA GLU A 53 -0.48 12.52 -10.72
C GLU A 53 0.23 11.17 -10.65
N TYR A 54 0.50 10.57 -11.80
CA TYR A 54 1.09 9.23 -11.91
C TYR A 54 2.37 9.05 -11.06
N ARG A 55 3.22 10.09 -11.00
CA ARG A 55 4.45 10.08 -10.20
C ARG A 55 4.19 9.88 -8.70
N HIS A 56 3.15 10.49 -8.16
CA HIS A 56 2.81 10.39 -6.73
C HIS A 56 2.23 9.00 -6.43
N VAL A 57 1.37 8.48 -7.31
CA VAL A 57 0.86 7.11 -7.19
C VAL A 57 1.99 6.08 -7.25
N CYS A 58 2.95 6.27 -8.16
CA CYS A 58 4.11 5.39 -8.26
C CYS A 58 4.98 5.47 -7.00
N PHE A 59 5.27 6.67 -6.53
CA PHE A 59 6.01 6.85 -5.29
C PHE A 59 5.32 6.16 -4.11
N ALA A 60 4.01 6.36 -3.93
CA ALA A 60 3.28 5.75 -2.83
C ALA A 60 3.23 4.21 -2.92
N ARG A 61 3.11 3.68 -4.14
CA ARG A 61 3.26 2.25 -4.42
C ARG A 61 4.64 1.72 -4.06
N ASP A 62 5.69 2.44 -4.42
CA ASP A 62 7.08 2.04 -4.20
C ASP A 62 7.49 2.13 -2.71
N VAL A 63 6.75 2.90 -1.90
CA VAL A 63 6.88 2.89 -0.43
C VAL A 63 6.03 1.78 0.23
N GLY A 64 5.20 1.08 -0.54
CA GLY A 64 4.47 -0.12 -0.11
C GLY A 64 3.01 0.12 0.30
N MET A 65 2.32 1.10 -0.28
CA MET A 65 0.88 1.28 -0.05
C MET A 65 0.07 0.08 -0.56
N THR A 66 -1.08 -0.17 0.06
CA THR A 66 -2.03 -1.20 -0.39
C THR A 66 -3.00 -0.65 -1.43
N GLU A 67 -3.61 0.49 -1.18
CA GLU A 67 -4.50 1.14 -2.15
C GLU A 67 -4.39 2.65 -2.06
N TYR A 68 -5.03 3.34 -2.99
CA TYR A 68 -5.00 4.80 -3.07
C TYR A 68 -6.41 5.37 -3.26
N LEU A 69 -6.65 6.52 -2.64
CA LEU A 69 -7.92 7.22 -2.67
C LEU A 69 -7.70 8.71 -2.97
N ALA A 70 -8.26 9.16 -4.10
CA ALA A 70 -8.19 10.55 -4.52
C ALA A 70 -9.22 11.41 -3.75
N LYS A 71 -8.80 12.56 -3.25
CA LYS A 71 -9.70 13.57 -2.67
C LYS A 71 -10.41 14.36 -3.80
N PRO A 72 -11.67 14.80 -3.62
CA PRO A 72 -12.51 14.67 -2.42
C PRO A 72 -13.05 13.25 -2.21
N VAL A 73 -13.11 12.84 -0.94
CA VAL A 73 -13.54 11.50 -0.56
C VAL A 73 -15.05 11.48 -0.27
N SER A 74 -15.73 10.42 -0.71
CA SER A 74 -17.11 10.12 -0.32
C SER A 74 -17.17 8.80 0.45
N ALA A 75 -18.23 8.60 1.23
CA ALA A 75 -18.47 7.32 1.92
C ALA A 75 -18.45 6.14 0.92
N LYS A 76 -19.04 6.31 -0.26
CA LYS A 76 -19.04 5.32 -1.33
C LYS A 76 -17.63 4.97 -1.81
N THR A 77 -16.77 5.98 -2.02
CA THR A 77 -15.39 5.74 -2.47
C THR A 77 -14.51 5.10 -1.40
N ILE A 78 -14.70 5.46 -0.13
CA ILE A 78 -14.00 4.82 0.99
C ILE A 78 -14.41 3.35 1.08
N TYR A 79 -15.71 3.08 1.11
CA TYR A 79 -16.25 1.72 1.16
C TYR A 79 -15.72 0.85 0.02
N SER A 80 -15.77 1.35 -1.22
CA SER A 80 -15.24 0.63 -2.38
C SER A 80 -13.75 0.29 -2.25
N ARG A 81 -12.93 1.18 -1.65
CA ARG A 81 -11.50 0.90 -1.43
C ARG A 81 -11.26 -0.11 -0.32
N ILE A 82 -12.06 -0.07 0.74
CA ILE A 82 -12.01 -1.08 1.81
C ILE A 82 -12.35 -2.46 1.25
N CYS A 83 -13.45 -2.59 0.49
CA CYS A 83 -13.79 -3.84 -0.21
C CYS A 83 -12.65 -4.32 -1.11
N ALA A 84 -12.06 -3.42 -1.90
CA ALA A 84 -10.97 -3.79 -2.80
C ALA A 84 -9.75 -4.34 -2.05
N VAL A 85 -9.40 -3.77 -0.89
CA VAL A 85 -8.31 -4.25 -0.03
C VAL A 85 -8.60 -5.65 0.53
N ILE A 86 -9.85 -5.91 0.92
CA ILE A 86 -10.26 -7.19 1.52
C ILE A 86 -10.37 -8.29 0.46
N GLU A 87 -10.98 -7.96 -0.68
CA GLU A 87 -11.31 -8.93 -1.74
C GLU A 87 -10.14 -9.22 -2.67
N ASN A 88 -9.22 -8.27 -2.87
CA ASN A 88 -8.10 -8.38 -3.80
C ASN A 88 -6.76 -8.30 -3.07
N GLN A 89 -6.58 -9.17 -2.07
CA GLN A 89 -5.32 -9.24 -1.31
C GLN A 89 -4.18 -9.64 -2.24
N ARG A 90 -3.17 -8.77 -2.32
CA ARG A 90 -1.95 -9.02 -3.08
C ARG A 90 -0.89 -9.62 -2.16
N PRO A 91 -0.08 -10.59 -2.62
CA PRO A 91 1.02 -11.11 -1.83
C PRO A 91 2.01 -9.99 -1.51
N PHE A 92 2.52 -9.98 -0.29
CA PHE A 92 3.61 -9.08 0.11
C PHE A 92 4.94 -9.63 -0.38
N ILE A 93 5.76 -8.75 -0.95
CA ILE A 93 7.08 -9.08 -1.46
C ILE A 93 8.12 -8.37 -0.59
N ARG A 94 9.17 -9.10 -0.20
CA ARG A 94 10.36 -8.54 0.44
C ARG A 94 11.52 -8.56 -0.55
N ALA A 95 12.11 -7.38 -0.76
CA ALA A 95 13.34 -7.18 -1.51
C ALA A 95 14.32 -6.34 -0.65
N ALA A 96 15.53 -6.11 -1.16
CA ALA A 96 16.59 -5.43 -0.41
C ALA A 96 16.17 -4.05 0.13
N ASP A 97 15.41 -3.28 -0.65
CA ASP A 97 15.00 -1.90 -0.38
C ASP A 97 13.47 -1.72 -0.32
N PHE A 98 12.70 -2.81 -0.45
CA PHE A 98 11.25 -2.77 -0.55
C PHE A 98 10.58 -3.83 0.31
N PHE A 99 9.52 -3.41 1.00
CA PHE A 99 8.57 -4.32 1.61
C PHE A 99 7.15 -3.78 1.40
N GLY A 100 6.29 -4.57 0.80
CA GLY A 100 4.90 -4.18 0.53
C GLY A 100 4.18 -5.11 -0.45
N PRO A 101 2.92 -4.81 -0.77
CA PRO A 101 2.14 -5.60 -1.73
C PRO A 101 2.80 -5.64 -3.11
N ASP A 102 2.69 -6.75 -3.83
CA ASP A 102 3.24 -6.88 -5.18
C ASP A 102 2.75 -5.71 -6.07
N ARG A 103 3.70 -4.90 -6.53
CA ARG A 103 3.48 -3.74 -7.38
C ARG A 103 2.99 -4.09 -8.79
N ARG A 104 3.11 -5.37 -9.19
CA ARG A 104 2.59 -5.89 -10.45
C ARG A 104 1.08 -6.08 -10.31
N ARG A 105 0.30 -5.09 -10.74
CA ARG A 105 -1.10 -5.33 -11.08
C ARG A 105 -1.11 -6.14 -12.36
N HIS A 106 -0.97 -7.44 -12.24
CA HIS A 106 -1.12 -8.33 -13.37
C HIS A 106 -2.56 -8.14 -13.92
N ARG A 107 -2.65 -7.68 -15.18
CA ARG A 107 -3.77 -8.05 -16.06
C ARG A 107 -3.57 -9.53 -16.39
N ASP A 108 -3.79 -10.42 -15.42
CA ASP A 108 -3.57 -11.86 -15.64
C ASP A 108 -4.48 -12.45 -16.72
N ASP A 109 -5.55 -11.73 -17.11
CA ASP A 109 -6.41 -12.15 -18.22
C ASP A 109 -5.81 -11.94 -19.63
N LEU A 110 -4.58 -11.39 -19.77
CA LEU A 110 -4.00 -11.05 -21.09
C LEU A 110 -2.64 -11.70 -21.40
N PHE A 111 -2.02 -12.44 -20.48
CA PHE A 111 -0.74 -13.11 -20.76
C PHE A 111 -0.93 -14.62 -20.98
N GLY A 112 -1.26 -15.01 -22.22
CA GLY A 112 -1.25 -16.41 -22.69
C GLY A 112 0.15 -16.95 -23.01
N GLY A 113 1.20 -16.40 -22.41
CA GLY A 113 2.60 -16.77 -22.68
C GLY A 113 3.17 -17.72 -21.63
N ILE A 114 4.03 -18.65 -22.05
CA ILE A 114 4.68 -19.61 -21.17
C ILE A 114 5.59 -18.90 -20.16
N ASP A 115 5.48 -19.25 -18.87
CA ASP A 115 6.38 -18.78 -17.81
C ASP A 115 7.85 -19.09 -18.16
N ARG A 116 8.65 -18.04 -18.34
CA ARG A 116 10.07 -18.17 -18.72
C ARG A 116 10.93 -18.79 -17.63
N ARG A 117 10.43 -18.91 -16.39
CA ARG A 117 11.13 -19.59 -15.28
C ARG A 117 11.19 -21.10 -15.47
N GLN A 118 10.31 -21.68 -16.29
CA GLN A 118 10.32 -23.13 -16.57
C GLN A 118 11.32 -23.55 -17.65
N ARG A 119 12.05 -22.60 -18.28
CA ARG A 119 13.01 -22.90 -19.35
C ARG A 119 14.47 -23.00 -18.90
N ALA A 120 14.76 -22.80 -17.62
CA ALA A 120 16.08 -23.02 -17.05
C ALA A 120 16.06 -24.28 -16.20
N GLY A 121 15.99 -25.44 -16.87
CA GLY A 121 16.19 -26.77 -16.32
C GLY A 121 17.11 -27.53 -17.25
#